data_AF-U2ZK38-F1
#
_entry.id   AF-U2ZK38-F1
#
_cell.length_a   1.000
_cell.length_b   1.000
_cell.length_c   1.000
_cell.angle_alpha   90.00
_cell.angle_beta   90.00
_cell.angle_gamma   90.00
#
_symmetry.space_group_name_H-M   'P 1'
#
loop_
_entity.id
_entity.type
_entity.pdbx_description
1 polymer ?
#
loop_
_entity_poly.entity_id
_entity_poly.type
_entity_poly.pdbx_seq_one_letter_code
_entity_poly.pdbx_strand_id
1 'polypeptide(L)'
;MTFIPFDKVAVTTVLPEKRAKFVFTQPDVYMHFGDIKTLYIYDDILEELDEKWLDQLTQWWGELDFNTPNSEHDLDKVCTEYTFIDFALLPELASLDEHGLKDTPLAWDGKELVINTDFLAGLQQAGAVDVWFDKLY
;
A
#
# COMPACT_ATOMS: atom_id res chain seq x y z
N MET A 1 -10.57 11.55 13.49
CA MET A 1 -9.40 11.92 12.68
C MET A 1 -9.36 10.93 11.56
N THR A 2 -9.44 11.42 10.32
CA THR A 2 -9.54 10.58 9.11
C THR A 2 -8.16 10.16 8.62
N PHE A 3 -7.09 10.83 9.07
CA PHE A 3 -5.72 10.51 8.71
C PHE A 3 -4.92 10.04 9.93
N ILE A 4 -4.02 9.09 9.69
CA ILE A 4 -3.00 8.62 10.64
C ILE A 4 -1.62 8.71 9.99
N PRO A 5 -0.53 8.76 10.78
CA PRO A 5 0.81 8.69 10.23
C PRO A 5 1.01 7.45 9.34
N PHE A 6 1.65 7.61 8.18
CA PHE A 6 2.10 6.49 7.36
C PHE A 6 3.42 5.95 7.93
N ASP A 7 3.29 5.24 9.05
CA ASP A 7 4.35 4.49 9.71
C ASP A 7 3.82 3.12 10.14
N LYS A 8 4.74 2.17 10.35
CA LYS A 8 4.39 0.79 10.66
C LYS A 8 3.54 0.66 11.92
N VAL A 9 3.83 1.42 12.97
CA VAL A 9 3.12 1.33 14.25
C VAL A 9 1.66 1.75 14.06
N ALA A 10 1.43 2.90 13.43
CA ALA A 10 0.11 3.43 13.19
C ALA A 10 -0.70 2.54 12.23
N VAL A 11 -0.14 2.21 11.05
CA VAL A 11 -0.85 1.46 10.01
C VAL A 11 -1.24 0.06 10.47
N THR A 12 -0.36 -0.64 11.19
CA THR A 12 -0.63 -2.01 11.69
C THR A 12 -1.83 -2.07 12.63
N THR A 13 -2.22 -0.95 13.27
CA THR A 13 -3.42 -0.93 14.14
C THR A 13 -4.74 -1.04 13.37
N VAL A 14 -4.75 -0.65 12.09
CA VAL A 14 -5.94 -0.66 11.22
C VAL A 14 -5.85 -1.79 10.21
N LEU A 15 -4.68 -1.92 9.56
CA LEU A 15 -4.40 -2.93 8.55
C LEU A 15 -3.25 -3.81 9.07
N PRO A 16 -3.53 -4.79 9.95
CA PRO A 16 -2.49 -5.59 10.57
C PRO A 16 -1.79 -6.49 9.56
N GLU A 17 -0.49 -6.72 9.77
CA GLU A 17 0.26 -7.67 8.97
C GLU A 17 -0.37 -9.06 9.05
N LYS A 18 -0.63 -9.66 7.88
CA LYS A 18 -1.19 -10.99 7.75
C LYS A 18 -0.38 -11.77 6.73
N ARG A 19 0.07 -12.95 7.13
CA ARG A 19 0.85 -13.86 6.31
C ARG A 19 0.15 -15.20 6.27
N ALA A 20 -0.27 -15.67 5.09
CA ALA A 20 -0.69 -17.05 4.92
C ALA A 20 0.43 -18.01 5.39
N LYS A 21 0.16 -18.79 6.45
CA LYS A 21 1.18 -19.67 7.09
C LYS A 21 1.55 -20.91 6.26
N PHE A 22 0.77 -21.24 5.22
CA PHE A 22 0.87 -22.51 4.50
C PHE A 22 1.33 -22.39 3.04
N VAL A 23 1.23 -21.20 2.44
CA VAL A 23 1.73 -20.92 1.09
C VAL A 23 2.41 -19.56 1.17
N PHE A 24 3.71 -19.50 0.91
CA PHE A 24 4.38 -18.22 0.69
C PHE A 24 3.90 -17.70 -0.67
N THR A 25 2.79 -16.97 -0.68
CA THR A 25 2.29 -16.19 -1.82
C THR A 25 2.80 -14.77 -1.73
N GLN A 26 2.72 -14.01 -2.82
CA GLN A 26 3.00 -12.59 -2.77
C GLN A 26 1.85 -11.86 -2.06
N PRO A 27 2.09 -10.69 -1.44
CA PRO A 27 1.06 -9.99 -0.67
C PRO A 27 0.13 -9.16 -1.55
N ASP A 28 -1.14 -9.08 -1.18
CA ASP A 28 -2.12 -8.16 -1.78
C ASP A 28 -1.67 -6.69 -1.64
N VAL A 29 -1.07 -6.37 -0.49
CA VAL A 29 -0.55 -5.03 -0.19
C VAL A 29 0.81 -5.17 0.48
N TYR A 30 1.79 -4.46 -0.07
CA TYR A 30 3.12 -4.34 0.50
C TYR A 30 3.45 -2.88 0.81
N MET A 31 3.93 -2.63 2.04
CA MET A 31 4.42 -1.29 2.43
C MET A 31 5.85 -1.38 2.94
N HIS A 32 6.69 -0.48 2.45
CA HIS A 32 8.04 -0.27 2.96
C HIS A 32 8.09 1.06 3.71
N PHE A 33 8.55 1.03 4.95
CA PHE A 33 8.65 2.22 5.81
C PHE A 33 10.09 2.68 6.04
N GLY A 34 11.04 2.23 5.20
CA GLY A 34 12.44 2.67 5.22
C GLY A 34 12.64 4.13 4.81
N ASP A 35 13.89 4.50 4.52
CA ASP A 35 14.25 5.87 4.11
C ASP A 35 13.46 6.34 2.88
N ILE A 36 13.21 5.41 1.96
CA ILE A 36 12.33 5.61 0.81
C ILE A 36 11.04 4.84 1.10
N LYS A 37 10.00 5.55 1.55
CA LYS A 37 8.70 4.93 1.78
C LYS A 37 8.06 4.53 0.45
N THR A 38 7.45 3.35 0.40
CA THR A 38 6.70 2.88 -0.77
C THR A 38 5.44 2.12 -0.37
N LEU A 39 4.44 2.18 -1.23
CA LEU A 39 3.19 1.42 -1.13
C LEU A 39 2.96 0.74 -2.47
N TYR A 40 2.88 -0.60 -2.43
CA TYR A 40 2.56 -1.45 -3.56
C TYR A 40 1.23 -2.13 -3.30
N ILE A 41 0.36 -2.12 -4.31
CA ILE A 41 -0.94 -2.74 -4.27
C ILE A 41 -1.02 -3.67 -5.48
N TYR A 42 -1.46 -4.90 -5.23
CA TYR A 42 -1.67 -5.88 -6.27
C TYR A 42 -2.83 -5.47 -7.18
N ASP A 43 -2.72 -5.68 -8.49
CA ASP A 43 -3.66 -5.11 -9.45
C ASP A 43 -5.11 -5.60 -9.22
N ASP A 44 -5.32 -6.86 -8.84
CA ASP A 44 -6.67 -7.39 -8.49
C ASP A 44 -7.33 -6.59 -7.34
N ILE A 45 -6.53 -6.08 -6.39
CA ILE A 45 -7.06 -5.25 -5.30
C ILE A 45 -7.44 -3.86 -5.79
N LEU A 46 -6.68 -3.32 -6.75
CA LEU A 46 -7.00 -2.02 -7.35
C LEU A 46 -8.27 -2.08 -8.19
N GLU A 47 -8.50 -3.16 -8.91
CA GLU A 47 -9.71 -3.35 -9.72
C GLU A 47 -10.99 -3.35 -8.87
N GLU A 48 -10.91 -3.85 -7.63
CA GLU A 48 -12.04 -3.90 -6.69
C GLU A 48 -12.13 -2.67 -5.77
N LEU A 49 -11.14 -1.76 -5.82
CA LEU A 49 -11.11 -0.56 -5.01
C LEU A 49 -12.02 0.52 -5.59
N ASP A 50 -12.72 1.26 -4.72
CA ASP A 50 -13.59 2.38 -5.14
C ASP A 50 -12.79 3.42 -5.97
N GLU A 51 -13.30 3.73 -7.16
CA GLU A 51 -12.69 4.60 -8.18
C GLU A 51 -12.29 5.97 -7.61
N LYS A 52 -13.04 6.47 -6.62
CA LYS A 52 -12.73 7.76 -5.97
C LYS A 52 -11.32 7.80 -5.36
N TRP A 53 -10.80 6.66 -4.91
CA TRP A 53 -9.44 6.58 -4.37
C TRP A 53 -8.40 6.57 -5.48
N LEU A 54 -8.69 5.87 -6.57
CA LEU A 54 -7.80 5.71 -7.73
C LEU A 54 -7.55 7.04 -8.44
N ASP A 55 -8.59 7.87 -8.55
CA ASP A 55 -8.52 9.22 -9.17
C ASP A 55 -7.54 10.16 -8.47
N GLN A 56 -7.24 9.92 -7.20
CA GLN A 56 -6.34 10.75 -6.40
C GLN A 56 -4.91 10.19 -6.30
N LEU A 57 -4.67 9.01 -6.88
CA LEU A 57 -3.39 8.32 -6.82
C LEU A 57 -2.65 8.41 -8.15
N THR A 58 -1.38 8.80 -8.10
CA THR A 58 -0.47 8.59 -9.22
C THR A 58 0.08 7.17 -9.13
N GLN A 59 -0.33 6.34 -10.09
CA GLN A 59 -0.06 4.92 -10.16
C GLN A 59 1.03 4.63 -11.18
N TRP A 60 2.00 3.80 -10.81
CA TRP A 60 3.06 3.35 -11.70
C TRP A 60 3.17 1.84 -11.65
N TRP A 61 3.32 1.23 -12.83
CA TRP A 61 3.57 -0.19 -12.93
C TRP A 61 4.96 -0.55 -12.41
N GLY A 62 5.04 -1.66 -11.68
CA GLY A 62 6.28 -2.23 -11.17
C GLY A 62 6.20 -3.74 -11.03
N GLU A 63 7.35 -4.40 -11.15
CA GLU A 63 7.47 -5.84 -10.93
C GLU A 63 8.21 -6.07 -9.62
N LEU A 64 7.63 -6.89 -8.73
CA LEU A 64 8.26 -7.25 -7.46
C LEU A 64 8.46 -8.76 -7.36
N ASP A 65 9.71 -9.17 -7.11
CA ASP A 65 10.05 -10.53 -6.74
C ASP A 65 10.16 -10.65 -5.21
N PHE A 66 9.07 -11.11 -4.58
CA PHE A 66 9.04 -11.40 -3.14
C PHE A 66 9.70 -12.73 -2.77
N ASN A 67 10.26 -13.45 -3.74
CA ASN A 67 10.77 -14.81 -3.61
C ASN A 67 12.29 -14.91 -3.68
N THR A 68 13.10 -13.88 -3.41
CA THR A 68 14.59 -13.94 -3.44
C THR A 68 15.15 -15.30 -2.96
N PRO A 69 15.97 -16.04 -3.76
CA PRO A 69 16.16 -17.48 -3.56
C PRO A 69 16.98 -17.74 -2.30
N ASN A 70 16.48 -18.60 -1.42
CA ASN A 70 17.35 -19.29 -0.47
C ASN A 70 18.02 -20.53 -1.09
N SER A 71 17.72 -20.89 -2.35
CA SER A 71 18.42 -21.97 -3.06
C SER A 71 18.21 -21.94 -4.59
N GLU A 72 19.16 -22.53 -5.34
CA GLU A 72 19.15 -22.68 -6.80
C GLU A 72 17.98 -23.54 -7.36
N HIS A 73 17.08 -24.02 -6.52
CA HIS A 73 15.93 -24.85 -6.92
C HIS A 73 14.61 -24.06 -7.11
N ASP A 74 14.58 -22.76 -6.82
CA ASP A 74 13.37 -21.93 -6.92
C ASP A 74 13.31 -21.17 -8.26
N LEU A 75 13.39 -21.88 -9.40
CA LEU A 75 13.39 -21.25 -10.73
C LEU A 75 12.00 -20.94 -11.29
N ASP A 76 10.92 -21.36 -10.62
CA ASP A 76 9.53 -21.02 -10.97
C ASP A 76 9.02 -19.79 -10.19
N LYS A 77 9.88 -18.78 -10.01
CA LYS A 77 9.46 -17.54 -9.35
C LYS A 77 8.62 -16.72 -10.31
N VAL A 78 7.33 -16.80 -10.07
CA VAL A 78 6.35 -15.87 -10.61
C VAL A 78 6.72 -14.50 -10.05
N CYS A 79 7.36 -13.67 -10.88
CA CYS A 79 7.27 -12.22 -10.72
C CYS A 79 5.83 -11.84 -11.02
N THR A 80 5.25 -10.94 -10.24
CA THR A 80 3.93 -10.42 -10.58
C THR A 80 3.94 -8.91 -10.62
N GLU A 81 2.98 -8.43 -11.38
CA GLU A 81 2.72 -7.04 -11.66
C GLU A 81 2.06 -6.43 -10.41
N TYR A 82 2.67 -5.34 -9.95
CA TYR A 82 2.16 -4.51 -8.88
C TYR A 82 2.06 -3.10 -9.40
N THR A 83 1.11 -2.37 -8.84
CA THR A 83 1.09 -0.93 -8.99
C THR A 83 1.67 -0.30 -7.73
N PHE A 84 2.71 0.52 -7.90
CA PHE A 84 3.24 1.33 -6.82
C PHE A 84 2.70 2.75 -6.88
N ILE A 85 2.50 3.32 -5.70
CA ILE A 85 1.99 4.67 -5.55
C ILE A 85 3.15 5.66 -5.47
N ASP A 86 3.13 6.67 -6.34
CA ASP A 86 4.09 7.77 -6.30
C ASP A 86 3.61 8.87 -5.34
N PHE A 87 4.45 9.13 -4.33
CA PHE A 87 4.16 10.11 -3.29
C PHE A 87 4.53 11.55 -3.67
N ALA A 88 5.23 11.76 -4.79
CA ALA A 88 5.72 13.08 -5.20
C ALA A 88 4.59 14.07 -5.55
N LEU A 89 3.44 13.57 -5.99
CA LEU A 89 2.30 14.38 -6.45
C LEU A 89 1.15 14.46 -5.43
N LEU A 90 1.37 13.99 -4.20
CA LEU A 90 0.35 14.03 -3.16
C LEU A 90 0.08 15.48 -2.69
N PRO A 91 -1.17 15.80 -2.35
CA PRO A 91 -1.52 17.12 -1.82
C PRO A 91 -1.03 17.30 -0.38
N GLU A 92 -0.93 18.56 0.05
CA GLU A 92 -0.75 18.90 1.47
C GLU A 92 -2.10 18.78 2.20
N LEU A 93 -2.12 18.15 3.37
CA LEU A 93 -3.31 17.95 4.20
C LEU A 93 -4.01 19.28 4.52
N ALA A 94 -3.22 20.33 4.79
CA ALA A 94 -3.73 21.67 5.07
C ALA A 94 -4.41 22.36 3.87
N SER A 95 -4.26 21.82 2.66
CA SER A 95 -4.87 22.34 1.43
C SER A 95 -6.19 21.67 1.07
N LEU A 96 -6.55 20.57 1.75
CA LEU A 96 -7.76 19.80 1.48
C LEU A 96 -8.98 20.44 2.15
N ASP A 97 -10.09 20.49 1.41
CA ASP A 97 -11.40 20.86 1.97
C ASP A 97 -12.12 19.63 2.55
N GLU A 98 -13.35 19.81 3.04
CA GLU A 98 -14.12 18.71 3.67
C GLU A 98 -14.39 17.52 2.74
N HIS A 99 -14.42 17.74 1.41
CA HIS A 99 -14.60 16.67 0.43
C HIS A 99 -13.26 16.00 0.13
N GLY A 100 -12.21 16.78 -0.10
CA GLY A 100 -10.85 16.27 -0.29
C GLY A 100 -10.39 15.39 0.88
N LEU A 101 -10.71 15.75 2.13
CA LEU A 101 -10.39 14.93 3.30
C LEU A 101 -11.03 13.52 3.28
N LYS A 102 -12.11 13.30 2.54
CA LYS A 102 -12.82 12.02 2.46
C LYS A 102 -12.41 11.16 1.26
N ASP A 103 -11.89 11.79 0.22
CA ASP A 103 -11.58 11.13 -1.06
C ASP A 103 -10.08 11.07 -1.32
N THR A 104 -9.26 11.81 -0.56
CA THR A 104 -7.80 11.70 -0.63
C THR A 104 -7.29 10.53 0.22
N PRO A 105 -6.59 9.55 -0.38
CA PRO A 105 -6.06 8.38 0.32
C PRO A 105 -4.77 8.67 1.09
N LEU A 106 -3.88 9.51 0.54
CA LEU A 106 -2.58 9.86 1.10
C LEU A 106 -2.34 11.36 0.95
N ALA A 107 -1.70 11.98 1.94
CA ALA A 107 -1.36 13.39 1.91
C ALA A 107 -0.06 13.66 2.65
N TRP A 108 0.56 14.81 2.35
CA TRP A 108 1.66 15.35 3.14
C TRP A 108 1.12 16.18 4.30
N ASP A 109 1.55 15.90 5.53
CA ASP A 109 1.42 16.80 6.66
C ASP A 109 2.80 17.42 6.94
N GLY A 110 3.14 18.45 6.15
CA GLY A 110 4.45 19.09 6.17
C GLY A 110 5.56 18.20 5.61
N LYS A 111 6.22 17.41 6.46
CA LYS A 111 7.27 16.45 6.04
C LYS A 111 6.89 15.00 6.31
N GLU A 112 5.74 14.79 6.94
CA GLU A 112 5.28 13.48 7.32
C GLU A 112 4.21 13.02 6.32
N LEU A 113 4.39 11.82 5.79
CA LEU A 113 3.36 11.19 4.98
C LEU A 113 2.26 10.68 5.92
N VAL A 114 1.01 11.01 5.62
CA VAL A 114 -0.17 10.52 6.35
C VAL A 114 -1.09 9.76 5.40
N ILE A 115 -1.82 8.78 5.95
CA ILE A 115 -2.73 7.92 5.21
C ILE A 115 -4.14 7.96 5.80
N ASN A 116 -5.13 7.96 4.92
CA ASN A 116 -6.53 7.98 5.27
C ASN A 116 -6.96 6.61 5.82
N THR A 117 -7.60 6.58 6.99
CA THR A 117 -8.09 5.36 7.61
C THR A 117 -9.22 4.71 6.82
N ASP A 118 -10.04 5.52 6.12
CA ASP A 118 -11.12 5.02 5.29
C ASP A 118 -10.58 4.37 4.01
N PHE A 119 -9.44 4.85 3.50
CA PHE A 119 -8.73 4.19 2.41
C PHE A 119 -8.16 2.84 2.84
N LEU A 120 -7.55 2.76 4.04
CA LEU A 120 -7.09 1.48 4.61
C LEU A 120 -8.24 0.49 4.80
N ALA A 121 -9.41 0.95 5.23
CA ALA A 121 -10.62 0.15 5.30
C ALA A 121 -11.13 -0.26 3.91
N GLY A 122 -11.01 0.63 2.91
CA GLY A 122 -11.30 0.36 1.50
C GLY A 122 -10.46 -0.77 0.95
N LEU A 123 -9.15 -0.81 1.22
CA LEU A 123 -8.27 -1.91 0.82
C LEU A 123 -8.74 -3.26 1.41
N GLN A 124 -9.15 -3.28 2.69
CA GLN A 124 -9.70 -4.49 3.31
C GLN A 124 -11.00 -4.94 2.66
N GLN A 125 -11.87 -3.99 2.28
CA GLN A 125 -13.15 -4.26 1.63
C GLN A 125 -12.97 -4.76 0.19
N ALA A 126 -11.96 -4.25 -0.51
CA ALA A 126 -11.52 -4.72 -1.83
C ALA A 126 -10.85 -6.11 -1.79
N GLY A 127 -10.67 -6.69 -0.60
CA GLY A 127 -10.18 -8.06 -0.44
C GLY A 127 -8.71 -8.18 -0.06
N ALA A 128 -8.04 -7.10 0.37
CA ALA A 128 -6.66 -7.18 0.85
C ALA A 128 -6.59 -8.00 2.16
N VAL A 129 -6.16 -9.26 2.04
CA VAL A 129 -6.04 -10.23 3.13
C VAL A 129 -4.59 -10.45 3.52
N ASP A 130 -3.68 -10.54 2.55
CA ASP A 130 -2.25 -10.75 2.73
C ASP A 130 -1.49 -9.42 2.69
N VAL A 131 -1.32 -8.80 3.86
CA VAL A 131 -0.65 -7.49 4.01
C VAL A 131 0.72 -7.69 4.65
N TRP A 132 1.78 -7.24 3.97
CA TRP A 132 3.17 -7.41 4.43
C TRP A 132 3.88 -6.06 4.62
N PHE A 133 4.79 -6.00 5.61
CA PHE A 133 5.60 -4.81 5.89
C PHE A 133 7.10 -5.11 5.84
N ASP A 134 7.87 -4.23 5.17
CA ASP A 134 9.34 -4.22 5.14
C ASP A 134 10.02 -5.54 4.73
N LYS A 135 9.40 -6.34 3.87
CA LYS A 135 9.93 -7.64 3.44
C LYS A 135 11.08 -7.52 2.45
N LEU A 136 11.04 -6.54 1.56
CA LEU A 136 12.10 -6.29 0.58
C LEU A 136 13.14 -5.41 1.26
N TYR A 137 14.26 -6.02 1.64
CA TYR A 137 15.41 -5.36 2.26
C TYR A 137 16.21 -4.53 1.25
#